data_AF-A0A662B5P5-F1
#
_entry.id   AF-A0A662B5P5-F1
#
_cell.length_a   1.000
_cell.length_b   1.000
_cell.length_c   1.000
_cell.angle_alpha   90.00
_cell.angle_beta   90.00
_cell.angle_gamma   90.00
#
_symmetry.space_group_name_H-M   'P 1'
#
loop_
_entity.id
_entity.type
_entity.pdbx_description
1 polymer ?
#
loop_
_entity_poly.entity_id
_entity_poly.type
_entity_poly.pdbx_seq_one_letter_code
_entity_poly.pdbx_strand_id
1 'polypeptide(L)'
;MNISSPNNLTLNKAKLNLISLLFLLTLISGCSVSDSDENQEDRAQEEIPVEYIMLTPTDFRTRIAEAPIAYLPLGTLEWHGEHLPLGSDGMQSFSFMKDLAYEVGGIVLPMLYLGPDMMMAEGEKELYGMDFWLSLEEGRTYMTPQQLDGSAYWVPDELFHQIVEQSIKQLARAGFKIIVAHGHGPSTRHVIAHWKEWEEMYDVLIYTCWSWNIRGENDQESSEKSNREGLGIMTDHAAMNETSLMMYYYPDLVKMEQISPDTALWPLAVAGKDPRLFASAEQGQSAVEFQLERMTKLLREALQRILPASTGTSASKGAASSTSETSETAAAAKAATTG
;
A
#
# COMPACT_ATOMS: atom_id res chain seq x y z
N MET A 1 12.29 -12.74 54.56
CA MET A 1 11.58 -11.52 55.03
C MET A 1 11.99 -10.41 54.08
N ASN A 2 11.19 -9.77 53.25
CA ASN A 2 9.74 -9.70 53.10
C ASN A 2 9.41 -9.69 51.59
N ILE A 3 8.21 -10.17 51.28
CA ILE A 3 7.66 -10.41 49.95
C ILE A 3 6.91 -9.15 49.48
N SER A 4 7.11 -8.70 48.24
CA SER A 4 6.04 -8.12 47.42
C SER A 4 6.44 -8.00 45.94
N SER A 5 5.58 -8.57 45.10
CA SER A 5 5.44 -8.41 43.65
C SER A 5 3.94 -8.15 43.41
N PRO A 6 3.46 -7.85 42.19
CA PRO A 6 3.75 -6.70 41.32
C PRO A 6 2.46 -5.87 41.07
N ASN A 7 2.58 -4.63 40.60
CA ASN A 7 1.44 -3.87 40.07
C ASN A 7 1.49 -3.79 38.55
N ASN A 8 0.44 -4.36 37.95
CA ASN A 8 0.03 -4.24 36.56
C ASN A 8 -0.25 -2.78 36.18
N LEU A 9 0.23 -2.35 35.00
CA LEU A 9 -0.26 -1.17 34.31
C LEU A 9 -0.68 -1.61 32.89
N THR A 10 -1.96 -1.91 32.80
CA THR A 10 -2.73 -2.17 31.58
C THR A 10 -2.99 -0.89 30.78
N LEU A 11 -2.74 -0.99 29.47
CA LEU A 11 -3.48 -0.42 28.33
C LEU A 11 -4.02 1.02 28.46
N ASN A 12 -3.44 1.93 27.68
CA ASN A 12 -4.08 3.17 27.24
C ASN A 12 -4.63 2.98 25.81
N LYS A 13 -5.78 2.30 25.68
CA LYS A 13 -6.66 2.39 24.51
C LYS A 13 -7.75 3.42 24.82
N ALA A 14 -7.55 4.67 24.44
CA ALA A 14 -8.57 5.71 24.54
C ALA A 14 -8.36 6.85 23.53
N LYS A 15 -8.58 6.56 22.26
CA LYS A 15 -9.20 7.50 21.31
C LYS A 15 -10.32 6.74 20.61
N LEU A 16 -11.41 6.53 21.34
CA LEU A 16 -12.64 5.96 20.82
C LEU A 16 -13.78 6.96 21.10
N ASN A 17 -14.29 7.51 20.00
CA ASN A 17 -15.60 8.13 19.78
C ASN A 17 -16.30 8.78 20.98
N LEU A 18 -16.17 10.11 21.03
CA LEU A 18 -17.03 11.01 21.76
C LEU A 18 -18.20 11.43 20.86
N ILE A 19 -19.31 10.68 20.82
CA ILE A 19 -20.64 11.16 20.41
C ILE A 19 -21.71 10.30 21.12
N SER A 20 -22.60 10.98 21.84
CA SER A 20 -23.90 10.55 22.37
C SER A 20 -23.98 9.45 23.44
N LEU A 21 -23.73 9.83 24.70
CA LEU A 21 -24.37 9.20 25.86
C LEU A 21 -25.32 10.21 26.51
N LEU A 22 -26.58 10.21 26.07
CA LEU A 22 -27.69 10.81 26.81
C LEU A 22 -28.99 10.16 26.30
N PHE A 23 -29.62 9.29 27.08
CA PHE A 23 -31.03 9.45 27.48
C PHE A 23 -31.42 8.39 28.52
N LEU A 24 -32.15 8.90 29.51
CA LEU A 24 -32.49 8.33 30.80
C LEU A 24 -33.80 7.51 30.71
N LEU A 25 -33.87 6.40 31.44
CA LEU A 25 -35.08 5.59 31.64
C LEU A 25 -36.28 6.43 32.14
N THR A 26 -37.47 6.17 31.59
CA THR A 26 -38.75 6.26 32.33
C THR A 26 -39.68 5.10 31.93
N LEU A 27 -40.49 4.65 32.90
CA LEU A 27 -41.20 3.36 33.00
C LEU A 27 -42.57 3.29 32.27
N ILE A 28 -42.84 2.10 31.71
CA ILE A 28 -44.08 1.26 31.67
C ILE A 28 -45.45 1.93 31.34
N SER A 29 -46.09 1.52 30.24
CA SER A 29 -47.31 0.66 30.18
C SER A 29 -48.21 0.95 28.96
N GLY A 30 -48.62 -0.10 28.23
CA GLY A 30 -49.99 -0.20 27.68
C GLY A 30 -50.20 -0.14 26.16
N CYS A 31 -50.65 -1.27 25.62
CA CYS A 31 -51.60 -1.46 24.49
C CYS A 31 -51.24 -1.03 23.05
N SER A 32 -50.98 -2.06 22.23
CA SER A 32 -51.44 -2.33 20.85
C SER A 32 -51.92 -1.16 19.99
N VAL A 33 -51.22 -0.91 18.87
CA VAL A 33 -51.76 -0.88 17.49
C VAL A 33 -50.58 -1.20 16.55
N SER A 34 -50.90 -1.82 15.42
CA SER A 34 -50.05 -2.17 14.28
C SER A 34 -49.12 -1.05 13.81
N ASP A 35 -47.83 -1.36 13.66
CA ASP A 35 -46.94 -0.63 12.76
C ASP A 35 -46.01 -1.61 12.03
N SER A 36 -46.17 -1.63 10.71
CA SER A 36 -45.15 -2.02 9.75
C SER A 36 -44.08 -0.93 9.70
N ASP A 37 -42.83 -1.33 9.50
CA ASP A 37 -41.69 -0.49 9.09
C ASP A 37 -40.94 0.36 10.14
N GLU A 38 -40.52 -0.22 11.27
CA GLU A 38 -39.53 0.42 12.17
C GLU A 38 -38.38 -0.51 12.62
N ASN A 39 -37.71 -1.19 11.68
CA ASN A 39 -36.48 -1.94 12.00
C ASN A 39 -35.38 -1.79 10.93
N GLN A 40 -35.35 -0.65 10.25
CA GLN A 40 -34.37 -0.36 9.20
C GLN A 40 -33.48 0.85 9.49
N GLU A 41 -33.45 1.32 10.75
CA GLU A 41 -32.63 2.46 11.19
C GLU A 41 -31.78 2.08 12.41
N ASP A 42 -30.85 1.12 12.27
CA ASP A 42 -29.61 1.12 13.08
C ASP A 42 -28.52 0.14 12.60
N ARG A 43 -28.52 -0.27 11.32
CA ARG A 43 -27.31 -0.88 10.76
C ARG A 43 -26.37 0.26 10.43
N ALA A 44 -25.47 0.59 11.36
CA ALA A 44 -24.23 1.28 11.02
C ALA A 44 -23.74 0.66 9.70
N GLN A 45 -23.67 1.45 8.63
CA GLN A 45 -23.16 0.95 7.36
C GLN A 45 -21.74 0.47 7.64
N GLU A 46 -21.55 -0.84 7.71
CA GLU A 46 -20.22 -1.43 7.86
C GLU A 46 -19.39 -0.91 6.69
N GLU A 47 -18.27 -0.27 7.03
CA GLU A 47 -17.34 0.26 6.04
C GLU A 47 -16.89 -0.90 5.15
N ILE A 48 -17.00 -0.72 3.83
CA ILE A 48 -16.56 -1.74 2.88
C ILE A 48 -15.07 -2.03 3.15
N PRO A 49 -14.58 -3.30 3.14
CA PRO A 49 -13.17 -3.64 3.34
C PRO A 49 -12.24 -3.17 2.22
N VAL A 50 -10.97 -2.82 2.50
CA VAL A 50 -9.98 -2.40 1.48
C VAL A 50 -9.31 -3.55 0.75
N GLU A 51 -9.30 -4.71 1.37
CA GLU A 51 -8.62 -5.90 0.88
C GLU A 51 -9.42 -6.60 -0.20
N TYR A 52 -8.80 -6.81 -1.36
CA TYR A 52 -9.42 -7.46 -2.53
C TYR A 52 -10.07 -8.80 -2.15
N ILE A 53 -9.40 -9.59 -1.31
CA ILE A 53 -9.83 -10.93 -0.88
C ILE A 53 -11.13 -10.93 -0.06
N MET A 54 -11.52 -9.77 0.46
CA MET A 54 -12.71 -9.61 1.30
C MET A 54 -13.90 -9.02 0.54
N LEU A 55 -13.71 -8.61 -0.72
CA LEU A 55 -14.74 -7.92 -1.50
C LEU A 55 -15.71 -8.89 -2.17
N THR A 56 -17.01 -8.62 -2.04
CA THR A 56 -17.98 -9.16 -2.99
C THR A 56 -17.90 -8.41 -4.33
N PRO A 57 -18.45 -8.95 -5.42
CA PRO A 57 -18.51 -8.20 -6.69
C PRO A 57 -19.24 -6.86 -6.60
N THR A 58 -20.19 -6.70 -5.67
CA THR A 58 -20.87 -5.41 -5.44
C THR A 58 -19.94 -4.41 -4.81
N ASP A 59 -19.24 -4.81 -3.75
CA ASP A 59 -18.28 -3.96 -3.05
C ASP A 59 -17.12 -3.55 -3.96
N PHE A 60 -16.63 -4.50 -4.77
CA PHE A 60 -15.62 -4.26 -5.78
C PHE A 60 -16.05 -3.15 -6.76
N ARG A 61 -17.28 -3.22 -7.29
CA ARG A 61 -17.80 -2.19 -8.21
C ARG A 61 -17.89 -0.82 -7.56
N THR A 62 -18.33 -0.76 -6.30
CA THR A 62 -18.38 0.51 -5.55
C THR A 62 -16.99 1.12 -5.44
N ARG A 63 -15.99 0.34 -5.01
CA ARG A 63 -14.62 0.82 -4.81
C ARG A 63 -13.93 1.25 -6.11
N ILE A 64 -14.09 0.46 -7.19
CA ILE A 64 -13.55 0.82 -8.51
C ILE A 64 -14.17 2.12 -9.03
N ALA A 65 -15.47 2.34 -8.80
CA ALA A 65 -16.15 3.56 -9.24
C ALA A 65 -15.68 4.80 -8.47
N GLU A 66 -15.33 4.65 -7.19
CA GLU A 66 -14.79 5.72 -6.35
C GLU A 66 -13.35 6.07 -6.72
N ALA A 67 -12.48 5.06 -6.77
CA ALA A 67 -11.06 5.21 -7.07
C ALA A 67 -10.54 3.93 -7.74
N PRO A 68 -10.29 3.91 -9.05
CA PRO A 68 -9.77 2.75 -9.77
C PRO A 68 -8.26 2.55 -9.51
N ILE A 69 -7.86 2.53 -8.24
CA ILE A 69 -6.48 2.35 -7.76
C ILE A 69 -6.33 0.91 -7.23
N ALA A 70 -5.36 0.19 -7.77
CA ALA A 70 -4.86 -1.06 -7.22
C ALA A 70 -3.60 -0.77 -6.40
N TYR A 71 -3.55 -1.28 -5.18
CA TYR A 71 -2.33 -1.31 -4.38
C TYR A 71 -1.77 -2.73 -4.39
N LEU A 72 -0.59 -2.93 -4.94
CA LEU A 72 0.08 -4.21 -5.13
C LEU A 72 1.30 -4.33 -4.20
N PRO A 73 1.16 -4.97 -3.03
CA PRO A 73 2.28 -5.18 -2.13
C PRO A 73 3.26 -6.18 -2.75
N LEU A 74 4.51 -5.75 -2.92
CA LEU A 74 5.61 -6.58 -3.43
C LEU A 74 6.52 -6.93 -2.25
N GLY A 75 6.23 -7.96 -1.47
CA GLY A 75 6.96 -8.16 -0.22
C GLY A 75 7.42 -9.59 -0.02
N THR A 76 8.71 -9.80 0.21
CA THR A 76 9.32 -11.12 0.24
C THR A 76 9.19 -11.83 1.60
N LEU A 77 9.44 -13.14 1.61
CA LEU A 77 9.74 -13.91 2.82
C LEU A 77 11.26 -13.95 3.00
N GLU A 78 11.83 -12.94 3.65
CA GLU A 78 13.26 -12.67 3.70
C GLU A 78 13.74 -12.46 5.14
N TRP A 79 14.95 -12.94 5.44
CA TRP A 79 15.65 -12.66 6.68
C TRP A 79 15.76 -11.15 6.95
N HIS A 80 15.23 -10.69 8.08
CA HIS A 80 15.27 -9.28 8.49
C HIS A 80 15.94 -9.13 9.87
N GLY A 81 17.03 -9.85 10.09
CA GLY A 81 17.63 -10.01 11.41
C GLY A 81 16.77 -10.85 12.35
N GLU A 82 17.34 -11.20 13.50
CA GLU A 82 16.63 -11.98 14.52
C GLU A 82 15.46 -11.19 15.15
N HIS A 83 15.46 -9.86 15.05
CA HIS A 83 14.46 -9.01 15.72
C HIS A 83 13.18 -8.77 14.92
N LEU A 84 13.11 -9.15 13.64
CA LEU A 84 11.94 -8.92 12.79
C LEU A 84 11.43 -10.22 12.13
N PRO A 85 10.12 -10.32 11.82
CA PRO A 85 9.57 -11.48 11.15
C PRO A 85 10.04 -11.59 9.69
N LEU A 86 10.11 -12.82 9.18
CA LEU A 86 10.45 -13.10 7.76
C LEU A 86 9.52 -12.42 6.76
N GLY A 87 8.27 -12.11 7.14
CA GLY A 87 7.30 -11.42 6.29
C GLY A 87 7.37 -9.90 6.35
N SER A 88 8.41 -9.30 6.94
CA SER A 88 8.45 -7.85 7.25
C SER A 88 8.22 -6.98 6.02
N ASP A 89 8.82 -7.32 4.89
CA ASP A 89 8.61 -6.62 3.61
C ASP A 89 7.12 -6.50 3.26
N GLY A 90 6.45 -7.64 3.30
CA GLY A 90 5.04 -7.78 3.01
C GLY A 90 4.14 -7.04 3.97
N MET A 91 4.40 -7.19 5.26
CA MET A 91 3.61 -6.61 6.34
C MET A 91 3.66 -5.08 6.30
N GLN A 92 4.85 -4.50 6.10
CA GLN A 92 5.03 -3.06 5.99
C GLN A 92 4.32 -2.49 4.76
N SER A 93 4.58 -3.07 3.59
CA SER A 93 3.99 -2.60 2.34
C SER A 93 2.47 -2.70 2.35
N PHE A 94 1.93 -3.85 2.78
CA PHE A 94 0.48 -4.07 2.87
C PHE A 94 -0.19 -3.08 3.84
N SER A 95 0.41 -2.82 5.00
CA SER A 95 -0.16 -1.90 5.99
C SER A 95 -0.20 -0.47 5.47
N PHE A 96 0.91 0.02 4.91
CA PHE A 96 0.96 1.37 4.34
C PHE A 96 0.01 1.53 3.15
N MET A 97 -0.13 0.50 2.31
CA MET A 97 -1.09 0.50 1.21
C MET A 97 -2.55 0.47 1.69
N LYS A 98 -2.84 -0.18 2.82
CA LYS A 98 -4.15 -0.09 3.45
C LYS A 98 -4.45 1.32 3.94
N ASP A 99 -3.50 1.97 4.59
CA ASP A 99 -3.67 3.37 5.02
C ASP A 99 -3.97 4.28 3.83
N LEU A 100 -3.24 4.10 2.71
CA LEU A 100 -3.51 4.81 1.46
C LEU A 100 -4.90 4.50 0.89
N ALA A 101 -5.33 3.24 0.91
CA ALA A 101 -6.63 2.83 0.39
C ALA A 101 -7.79 3.39 1.21
N TYR A 102 -7.64 3.52 2.53
CA TYR A 102 -8.62 4.20 3.38
C TYR A 102 -8.63 5.72 3.15
N GLU A 103 -7.47 6.34 2.90
CA GLU A 103 -7.35 7.79 2.72
C GLU A 103 -7.78 8.28 1.32
N VAL A 104 -7.44 7.52 0.27
CA VAL A 104 -7.62 7.91 -1.14
C VAL A 104 -8.72 7.11 -1.83
N GLY A 105 -9.10 5.95 -1.29
CA GLY A 105 -9.90 4.94 -1.96
C GLY A 105 -9.05 3.94 -2.73
N GLY A 106 -9.69 2.90 -3.27
CA GLY A 106 -9.03 1.84 -4.04
C GLY A 106 -9.09 0.49 -3.34
N ILE A 107 -8.25 -0.44 -3.81
CA ILE A 107 -8.29 -1.85 -3.39
C ILE A 107 -6.86 -2.39 -3.22
N VAL A 108 -6.59 -3.00 -2.08
CA VAL A 108 -5.29 -3.63 -1.74
C VAL A 108 -5.30 -5.10 -2.12
N LEU A 109 -4.32 -5.50 -2.92
CA LEU A 109 -4.15 -6.88 -3.37
C LEU A 109 -3.50 -7.76 -2.28
N PRO A 110 -3.61 -9.09 -2.40
CA PRO A 110 -2.69 -10.00 -1.73
C PRO A 110 -1.25 -9.65 -2.05
N MET A 111 -0.38 -9.82 -1.07
CA MET A 111 1.06 -9.71 -1.22
C MET A 111 1.60 -10.71 -2.25
N LEU A 112 2.45 -10.23 -3.16
CA LEU A 112 3.32 -11.09 -3.96
C LEU A 112 4.59 -11.39 -3.16
N TYR A 113 4.69 -12.64 -2.68
CA TYR A 113 5.78 -13.06 -1.80
C TYR A 113 7.07 -13.45 -2.53
N LEU A 114 6.97 -13.71 -3.83
CA LEU A 114 8.12 -13.99 -4.69
C LEU A 114 8.68 -12.67 -5.22
N GLY A 115 9.99 -12.53 -5.21
CA GLY A 115 10.70 -11.33 -5.65
C GLY A 115 12.05 -11.66 -6.27
N PRO A 116 12.59 -10.75 -7.10
CA PRO A 116 13.95 -10.87 -7.59
C PRO A 116 14.93 -10.46 -6.50
N ASP A 117 16.16 -10.94 -6.59
CA ASP A 117 17.30 -10.39 -5.86
C ASP A 117 18.60 -10.83 -6.53
N MET A 118 19.71 -10.29 -6.05
CA MET A 118 21.04 -10.81 -6.35
C MET A 118 21.09 -12.30 -5.99
N MET A 119 21.63 -13.12 -6.89
CA MET A 119 21.83 -14.56 -6.66
C MET A 119 23.24 -14.96 -7.07
N MET A 120 23.83 -15.87 -6.29
CA MET A 120 25.06 -16.54 -6.65
C MET A 120 24.95 -18.04 -6.37
N ALA A 121 25.52 -18.84 -7.26
CA ALA A 121 25.68 -20.27 -7.07
C ALA A 121 27.01 -20.56 -6.36
N GLU A 122 26.95 -21.26 -5.24
CA GLU A 122 28.11 -21.78 -4.53
C GLU A 122 28.06 -23.32 -4.50
N GLY A 123 28.64 -23.94 -5.53
CA GLY A 123 28.53 -25.38 -5.74
C GLY A 123 27.11 -25.79 -6.11
N GLU A 124 26.48 -26.61 -5.27
CA GLU A 124 25.07 -27.03 -5.42
C GLU A 124 24.09 -26.13 -4.66
N LYS A 125 24.59 -25.11 -3.95
CA LYS A 125 23.75 -24.18 -3.18
C LYS A 125 23.48 -22.91 -3.98
N GLU A 126 22.26 -22.42 -3.87
CA GLU A 126 21.86 -21.09 -4.31
C GLU A 126 21.82 -20.19 -3.08
N LEU A 127 22.59 -19.11 -3.13
CA LEU A 127 22.54 -18.04 -2.14
C LEU A 127 21.93 -16.82 -2.81
N TYR A 128 21.08 -16.08 -2.11
CA TYR A 128 20.42 -14.90 -2.65
C TYR A 128 20.24 -13.79 -1.61
N GLY A 129 20.17 -12.55 -2.11
CA GLY A 129 19.99 -11.35 -1.32
C GLY A 129 20.94 -11.31 -0.12
N MET A 130 20.33 -11.28 1.06
CA MET A 130 21.04 -11.12 2.32
C MET A 130 21.93 -12.30 2.73
N ASP A 131 21.87 -13.46 2.05
CA ASP A 131 22.78 -14.58 2.27
C ASP A 131 24.27 -14.20 2.09
N PHE A 132 24.53 -13.18 1.26
CA PHE A 132 25.89 -12.70 0.98
C PHE A 132 25.98 -11.19 0.78
N TRP A 133 24.86 -10.47 0.73
CA TRP A 133 24.87 -9.03 0.55
C TRP A 133 25.35 -8.30 1.80
N LEU A 134 26.35 -7.43 1.60
CA LEU A 134 27.01 -6.62 2.63
C LEU A 134 26.69 -5.15 2.38
N SER A 135 26.24 -4.41 3.40
CA SER A 135 26.41 -2.95 3.39
C SER A 135 27.78 -2.61 3.96
N LEU A 136 28.61 -2.00 3.13
CA LEU A 136 29.94 -1.50 3.48
C LEU A 136 29.82 -0.10 4.08
N GLU A 137 29.89 -0.01 5.40
CA GLU A 137 30.53 1.14 6.06
C GLU A 137 31.77 0.63 6.81
N GLU A 138 32.85 1.41 6.74
CA GLU A 138 34.18 1.03 7.19
C GLU A 138 34.19 0.39 8.60
N GLY A 139 34.48 -0.91 8.65
CA GLY A 139 34.90 -1.59 9.86
C GLY A 139 33.83 -2.33 10.66
N ARG A 140 32.59 -2.49 10.17
CA ARG A 140 31.56 -3.29 10.87
C ARG A 140 31.03 -4.43 9.99
N THR A 141 31.62 -5.60 10.23
CA THR A 141 31.18 -6.95 9.90
C THR A 141 31.37 -7.43 8.45
N TYR A 142 32.28 -8.38 8.31
CA TYR A 142 32.30 -9.33 7.20
C TYR A 142 31.44 -10.52 7.64
N MET A 143 30.25 -10.69 7.06
CA MET A 143 29.58 -11.99 7.12
C MET A 143 30.25 -12.92 6.11
N THR A 144 30.51 -14.16 6.50
CA THR A 144 30.84 -15.21 5.52
C THR A 144 29.55 -15.61 4.81
N PRO A 145 29.51 -15.61 3.47
CA PRO A 145 28.33 -16.06 2.73
C PRO A 145 27.76 -17.35 3.30
N GLN A 146 26.46 -17.33 3.59
CA GLN A 146 25.76 -18.45 4.20
C GLN A 146 24.28 -18.34 3.87
N GLN A 147 23.62 -19.49 3.77
CA GLN A 147 22.17 -19.51 3.66
C GLN A 147 21.56 -19.06 4.99
N LEU A 148 20.77 -18.00 4.96
CA LEU A 148 20.03 -17.51 6.11
C LEU A 148 18.74 -18.31 6.28
N ASP A 149 18.38 -18.58 7.53
CA ASP A 149 17.25 -19.45 7.84
C ASP A 149 15.91 -18.80 7.46
N GLY A 150 15.03 -19.59 6.83
CA GLY A 150 13.64 -19.22 6.58
C GLY A 150 13.37 -18.32 5.37
N SER A 151 14.40 -17.73 4.76
CA SER A 151 14.25 -17.03 3.48
C SER A 151 13.69 -17.97 2.41
N ALA A 152 12.63 -17.53 1.71
CA ALA A 152 11.90 -18.34 0.74
C ALA A 152 11.11 -17.47 -0.26
N TYR A 153 11.82 -16.71 -1.10
CA TYR A 153 11.19 -15.74 -2.00
C TYR A 153 11.79 -15.65 -3.40
N TRP A 154 13.06 -16.02 -3.56
CA TRP A 154 13.81 -15.65 -4.76
C TRP A 154 13.25 -16.29 -6.02
N VAL A 155 13.10 -15.47 -7.05
CA VAL A 155 12.84 -15.89 -8.43
C VAL A 155 13.73 -15.09 -9.40
N PRO A 156 14.07 -15.63 -10.58
CA PRO A 156 14.80 -14.86 -11.59
C PRO A 156 14.01 -13.62 -12.03
N ASP A 157 14.72 -12.54 -12.38
CA ASP A 157 14.15 -11.27 -12.86
C ASP A 157 13.12 -11.46 -13.98
N GLU A 158 13.38 -12.37 -14.92
CA GLU A 158 12.48 -12.68 -16.04
C GLU A 158 11.14 -13.27 -15.55
N LEU A 159 11.19 -14.20 -14.58
CA LEU A 159 9.97 -14.78 -14.01
C LEU A 159 9.21 -13.72 -13.20
N PHE A 160 9.93 -12.89 -12.42
CA PHE A 160 9.32 -11.80 -11.69
C PHE A 160 8.67 -10.76 -12.63
N HIS A 161 9.34 -10.40 -13.73
CA HIS A 161 8.80 -9.53 -14.78
C HIS A 161 7.48 -10.09 -15.30
N GLN A 162 7.44 -11.37 -15.67
CA GLN A 162 6.22 -12.02 -16.16
C GLN A 162 5.11 -12.03 -15.11
N ILE A 163 5.41 -12.29 -13.84
CA ILE A 163 4.41 -12.25 -12.76
C ILE A 163 3.80 -10.85 -12.66
N VAL A 164 4.63 -9.80 -12.54
CA VAL A 164 4.15 -8.42 -12.38
C VAL A 164 3.41 -7.93 -13.62
N GLU A 165 3.95 -8.18 -14.81
CA GLU A 165 3.31 -7.80 -16.07
C GLU A 165 1.93 -8.47 -16.22
N GLN A 166 1.84 -9.78 -15.98
CA GLN A 166 0.56 -10.48 -16.07
C GLN A 166 -0.42 -10.02 -14.97
N SER A 167 0.06 -9.66 -13.77
CA SER A 167 -0.76 -9.02 -12.74
C SER A 167 -1.32 -7.68 -13.23
N ILE A 168 -0.48 -6.80 -13.78
CA ILE A 168 -0.89 -5.49 -14.33
C ILE A 168 -1.94 -5.67 -15.42
N LYS A 169 -1.73 -6.61 -16.35
CA LYS A 169 -2.70 -6.94 -17.40
C LYS A 169 -4.06 -7.36 -16.84
N GLN A 170 -4.08 -8.21 -15.80
CA GLN A 170 -5.34 -8.60 -15.17
C GLN A 170 -6.01 -7.44 -14.43
N LEU A 171 -5.23 -6.57 -13.79
CA LEU A 171 -5.74 -5.38 -13.10
C LEU A 171 -6.35 -4.38 -14.09
N ALA A 172 -5.67 -4.08 -15.19
CA ALA A 172 -6.21 -3.24 -16.26
C ALA A 172 -7.53 -3.82 -16.81
N ARG A 173 -7.58 -5.14 -17.04
CA ARG A 173 -8.81 -5.85 -17.44
C ARG A 173 -9.94 -5.73 -16.41
N ALA A 174 -9.62 -5.72 -15.12
CA ALA A 174 -10.58 -5.60 -14.02
C ALA A 174 -11.10 -4.17 -13.82
N GLY A 175 -10.56 -3.18 -14.54
CA GLY A 175 -11.01 -1.79 -14.52
C GLY A 175 -10.14 -0.84 -13.70
N PHE A 176 -9.00 -1.30 -13.17
CA PHE A 176 -8.04 -0.42 -12.54
C PHE A 176 -7.34 0.47 -13.57
N LYS A 177 -7.03 1.70 -13.15
CA LYS A 177 -6.36 2.71 -13.98
C LYS A 177 -5.10 3.26 -13.32
N ILE A 178 -4.95 3.09 -12.01
CA ILE A 178 -3.73 3.42 -11.28
C ILE A 178 -3.28 2.16 -10.53
N ILE A 179 -1.98 1.90 -10.51
CA ILE A 179 -1.36 0.78 -9.81
C ILE A 179 -0.22 1.34 -8.94
N VAL A 180 -0.29 1.13 -7.63
CA VAL A 180 0.80 1.43 -6.71
C VAL A 180 1.47 0.13 -6.35
N ALA A 181 2.67 -0.13 -6.86
CA ALA A 181 3.41 -1.39 -6.63
C ALA A 181 4.70 -1.08 -5.86
N HIS A 182 4.82 -1.59 -4.63
CA HIS A 182 5.91 -1.24 -3.73
C HIS A 182 6.17 -2.34 -2.69
N GLY A 183 7.41 -2.43 -2.21
CA GLY A 183 7.81 -3.24 -1.07
C GLY A 183 9.30 -3.56 -1.15
N HIS A 184 9.67 -4.84 -1.14
CA HIS A 184 11.04 -5.35 -1.26
C HIS A 184 11.86 -4.53 -2.25
N GLY A 185 13.06 -4.11 -1.84
CA GLY A 185 13.85 -3.13 -2.59
C GLY A 185 14.10 -3.52 -4.06
N PRO A 186 14.67 -4.70 -4.35
CA PRO A 186 14.81 -5.25 -5.70
C PRO A 186 13.50 -5.31 -6.51
N SER A 187 12.41 -5.81 -5.92
CA SER A 187 11.09 -5.84 -6.56
C SER A 187 10.62 -4.45 -6.98
N THR A 188 10.76 -3.47 -6.07
CA THR A 188 10.41 -2.07 -6.32
C THR A 188 11.29 -1.47 -7.44
N ARG A 189 12.61 -1.74 -7.42
CA ARG A 189 13.52 -1.31 -8.49
C ARG A 189 13.16 -1.89 -9.85
N HIS A 190 12.71 -3.14 -9.89
CA HIS A 190 12.23 -3.78 -11.11
C HIS A 190 11.02 -3.04 -11.68
N VAL A 191 10.04 -2.68 -10.85
CA VAL A 191 8.90 -1.85 -11.30
C VAL A 191 9.37 -0.51 -11.86
N ILE A 192 10.33 0.14 -11.19
CA ILE A 192 10.87 1.44 -11.63
C ILE A 192 11.60 1.33 -12.98
N ALA A 193 12.23 0.19 -13.27
CA ALA A 193 12.89 -0.03 -14.55
C ALA A 193 11.90 -0.21 -15.71
N HIS A 194 10.70 -0.76 -15.43
CA HIS A 194 9.77 -1.22 -16.46
C HIS A 194 8.43 -0.47 -16.53
N TRP A 195 8.13 0.47 -15.62
CA TRP A 195 6.81 1.11 -15.55
C TRP A 195 6.33 1.71 -16.87
N LYS A 196 7.21 2.39 -17.63
CA LYS A 196 6.82 3.07 -18.89
C LYS A 196 6.26 2.10 -19.92
N GLU A 197 6.91 0.95 -20.05
CA GLU A 197 6.51 -0.11 -20.97
C GLU A 197 5.12 -0.64 -20.60
N TRP A 198 4.89 -0.92 -19.33
CA TRP A 198 3.61 -1.46 -18.86
C TRP A 198 2.48 -0.44 -18.94
N GLU A 199 2.74 0.85 -18.71
CA GLU A 199 1.73 1.89 -18.89
C GLU A 199 1.28 2.02 -20.34
N GLU A 200 2.24 2.04 -21.27
CA GLU A 200 1.95 2.08 -22.70
C GLU A 200 1.15 0.86 -23.14
N MET A 201 1.54 -0.33 -22.67
CA MET A 201 0.92 -1.59 -23.07
C MET A 201 -0.50 -1.77 -22.50
N TYR A 202 -0.74 -1.30 -21.28
CA TYR A 202 -1.96 -1.63 -20.53
C TYR A 202 -2.89 -0.45 -20.22
N ASP A 203 -2.55 0.78 -20.65
CA ASP A 203 -3.34 2.00 -20.42
C ASP A 203 -3.66 2.21 -18.93
N VAL A 204 -2.60 2.21 -18.12
CA VAL A 204 -2.62 2.43 -16.66
C VAL A 204 -1.57 3.48 -16.27
N LEU A 205 -1.64 3.97 -15.03
CA LEU A 205 -0.60 4.76 -14.39
C LEU A 205 0.03 3.95 -13.24
N ILE A 206 1.35 3.86 -13.18
CA ILE A 206 2.08 3.07 -12.17
C ILE A 206 2.82 4.01 -11.22
N TYR A 207 2.80 3.72 -9.93
CA TYR A 207 3.51 4.48 -8.89
C TYR A 207 4.24 3.53 -7.93
N THR A 208 5.26 4.05 -7.25
CA THR A 208 5.94 3.43 -6.10
C THR A 208 5.91 4.40 -4.92
N CYS A 209 6.12 3.90 -3.70
CA CYS A 209 6.10 4.73 -2.48
C CYS A 209 7.44 5.44 -2.19
N TRP A 210 8.46 5.25 -3.02
CA TRP A 210 9.71 6.02 -2.94
C TRP A 210 9.62 7.34 -3.73
N SER A 211 10.36 8.35 -3.30
CA SER A 211 10.24 9.73 -3.78
C SER A 211 10.99 10.05 -5.08
N TRP A 212 11.87 9.17 -5.59
CA TRP A 212 12.84 9.51 -6.65
C TRP A 212 12.71 8.68 -7.94
N ASN A 213 11.53 8.27 -8.39
CA ASN A 213 11.49 7.14 -9.34
C ASN A 213 10.66 7.31 -10.58
N ILE A 214 9.37 7.59 -10.41
CA ILE A 214 8.42 7.46 -11.51
C ILE A 214 7.96 8.86 -11.94
N ARG A 215 7.93 9.07 -13.27
CA ARG A 215 7.54 10.32 -13.94
C ARG A 215 8.36 11.57 -13.64
N GLY A 216 9.43 11.46 -12.86
CA GLY A 216 10.30 12.62 -12.58
C GLY A 216 9.53 13.80 -11.97
N GLU A 217 8.39 13.52 -11.31
CA GLU A 217 7.75 14.44 -10.38
C GLU A 217 8.70 14.53 -9.18
N ASN A 218 9.84 15.19 -9.41
CA ASN A 218 10.93 15.36 -8.47
C ASN A 218 10.42 16.31 -7.39
N ASP A 219 9.73 15.75 -6.41
CA ASP A 219 9.59 16.36 -5.10
C ASP A 219 10.95 16.25 -4.38
N GLN A 220 11.93 16.95 -4.93
CA GLN A 220 13.32 16.94 -4.49
C GLN A 220 13.42 17.33 -3.02
N GLU A 221 12.61 18.31 -2.60
CA GLU A 221 12.52 18.75 -1.21
C GLU A 221 12.02 17.63 -0.30
N SER A 222 10.91 16.96 -0.64
CA SER A 222 10.43 15.82 0.15
C SER A 222 11.41 14.65 0.12
N SER A 223 12.09 14.42 -1.00
CA SER A 223 13.10 13.37 -1.13
C SER A 223 14.31 13.64 -0.23
N GLU A 224 14.84 14.86 -0.26
CA GLU A 224 15.96 15.29 0.60
C GLU A 224 15.58 15.25 2.08
N LYS A 225 14.37 15.72 2.42
CA LYS A 225 13.83 15.63 3.77
C LYS A 225 13.71 14.17 4.22
N SER A 226 13.08 13.32 3.40
CA SER A 226 12.90 11.90 3.67
C SER A 226 14.22 11.20 3.92
N ASN A 227 15.24 11.46 3.10
CA ASN A 227 16.55 10.85 3.25
C ASN A 227 17.29 11.33 4.50
N ARG A 228 17.22 12.64 4.79
CA ARG A 228 17.88 13.22 5.97
C ARG A 228 17.25 12.73 7.28
N GLU A 229 15.93 12.67 7.32
CA GLU A 229 15.15 12.39 8.54
C GLU A 229 14.71 10.92 8.64
N GLY A 230 14.95 10.10 7.60
CA GLY A 230 14.58 8.68 7.58
C GLY A 230 13.07 8.44 7.52
N LEU A 231 12.35 9.30 6.79
CA LEU A 231 10.89 9.28 6.66
C LEU A 231 10.43 8.46 5.44
N GLY A 232 11.26 7.53 4.96
CA GLY A 232 10.92 6.67 3.83
C GLY A 232 10.03 5.50 4.23
N ILE A 233 9.48 4.81 3.23
CA ILE A 233 8.88 3.47 3.42
C ILE A 233 9.85 2.44 2.85
N MET A 234 10.34 1.55 3.72
CA MET A 234 11.22 0.43 3.35
C MET A 234 12.45 0.92 2.57
N THR A 235 13.22 1.80 3.21
CA THR A 235 14.41 2.45 2.59
C THR A 235 15.75 1.91 3.09
N ASP A 236 15.72 1.00 4.06
CA ASP A 236 16.87 0.26 4.55
C ASP A 236 16.50 -1.23 4.68
N HIS A 237 17.36 -2.06 5.24
CA HIS A 237 17.06 -3.49 5.40
C HIS A 237 17.25 -3.89 6.86
N ALA A 238 16.13 -4.18 7.53
CA ALA A 238 16.02 -4.54 8.95
C ALA A 238 16.67 -3.55 9.92
N ALA A 239 16.99 -2.34 9.45
CA ALA A 239 17.69 -1.32 10.19
C ALA A 239 16.69 -0.33 10.78
N MET A 240 17.11 0.91 11.01
CA MET A 240 16.28 1.95 11.64
C MET A 240 14.88 2.07 11.03
N ASN A 241 14.77 2.23 9.71
CA ASN A 241 13.52 2.57 9.05
C ASN A 241 12.53 1.40 9.13
N GLU A 242 12.92 0.21 8.66
CA GLU A 242 12.01 -0.94 8.66
C GLU A 242 11.64 -1.42 10.06
N THR A 243 12.61 -1.40 10.98
CA THR A 243 12.34 -1.71 12.39
C THR A 243 11.35 -0.71 12.98
N SER A 244 11.46 0.58 12.66
CA SER A 244 10.53 1.61 13.14
C SER A 244 9.12 1.41 12.59
N LEU A 245 9.00 1.09 11.29
CA LEU A 245 7.71 0.80 10.65
C LEU A 245 7.05 -0.44 11.27
N MET A 246 7.83 -1.49 11.55
CA MET A 246 7.34 -2.68 12.23
C MET A 246 6.97 -2.40 13.70
N MET A 247 7.71 -1.55 14.41
CA MET A 247 7.35 -1.11 15.77
C MET A 247 6.03 -0.32 15.78
N TYR A 248 5.75 0.44 14.72
CA TYR A 248 4.50 1.18 14.57
C TYR A 248 3.31 0.27 14.26
N TYR A 249 3.42 -0.56 13.21
CA TYR A 249 2.29 -1.40 12.75
C TYR A 249 2.10 -2.67 13.58
N TYR A 250 3.19 -3.31 14.00
CA TYR A 250 3.20 -4.65 14.60
C TYR A 250 4.16 -4.74 15.80
N PRO A 251 4.02 -3.90 16.84
CA PRO A 251 4.96 -3.84 17.96
C PRO A 251 5.18 -5.21 18.63
N ASP A 252 4.14 -6.04 18.69
CA ASP A 252 4.20 -7.38 19.31
C ASP A 252 5.07 -8.38 18.55
N LEU A 253 5.42 -8.11 17.29
CA LEU A 253 6.26 -8.97 16.46
C LEU A 253 7.73 -8.53 16.42
N VAL A 254 8.03 -7.34 16.92
CA VAL A 254 9.42 -6.86 17.02
C VAL A 254 10.05 -7.41 18.29
N LYS A 255 11.18 -8.10 18.15
CA LYS A 255 11.89 -8.79 19.23
C LYS A 255 13.31 -8.28 19.37
N MET A 256 13.45 -7.00 19.75
CA MET A 256 14.77 -6.35 19.92
C MET A 256 15.68 -7.10 20.91
N GLU A 257 15.11 -7.86 21.84
CA GLU A 257 15.83 -8.72 22.77
C GLU A 257 16.57 -9.90 22.10
N GLN A 258 16.27 -10.22 20.84
CA GLN A 258 16.93 -11.29 20.08
C GLN A 258 18.21 -10.85 19.38
N ILE A 259 18.45 -9.53 19.30
CA ILE A 259 19.74 -8.99 18.87
C ILE A 259 20.57 -8.56 20.08
N SER A 260 21.90 -8.64 19.97
CA SER A 260 22.79 -8.26 21.07
C SER A 260 22.57 -6.80 21.48
N PRO A 261 22.46 -6.49 22.79
CA PRO A 261 22.41 -5.11 23.26
C PRO A 261 23.77 -4.39 23.15
N ASP A 262 24.86 -5.13 22.95
CA ASP A 262 26.18 -4.54 22.69
C ASP A 262 26.26 -3.99 21.27
N THR A 263 26.26 -2.67 21.13
CA THR A 263 26.30 -1.97 19.84
C THR A 263 27.62 -2.09 19.10
N ALA A 264 28.67 -2.63 19.75
CA ALA A 264 29.89 -3.05 19.06
C ALA A 264 29.68 -4.31 18.19
N LEU A 265 28.68 -5.13 18.51
CA LEU A 265 28.29 -6.31 17.73
C LEU A 265 27.17 -5.91 16.78
N TRP A 266 27.47 -5.82 15.48
CA TRP A 266 26.46 -5.49 14.48
C TRP A 266 25.53 -6.70 14.24
N PRO A 267 24.20 -6.51 14.13
CA PRO A 267 23.28 -7.59 13.81
C PRO A 267 23.57 -8.19 12.43
N LEU A 268 23.34 -9.50 12.31
CA LEU A 268 23.55 -10.24 11.07
C LEU A 268 22.59 -9.76 9.98
N ALA A 269 23.11 -9.48 8.78
CA ALA A 269 22.32 -9.10 7.62
C ALA A 269 21.35 -7.94 7.91
N VAL A 270 21.86 -6.88 8.54
CA VAL A 270 21.14 -5.62 8.73
C VAL A 270 21.93 -4.51 8.03
N ALA A 271 21.26 -3.68 7.23
CA ALA A 271 21.88 -2.62 6.44
C ALA A 271 21.14 -1.30 6.63
N GLY A 272 21.82 -0.30 7.19
CA GLY A 272 21.27 1.02 7.47
C GLY A 272 21.74 1.56 8.83
N LYS A 273 21.01 2.50 9.41
CA LYS A 273 21.30 3.02 10.76
C LYS A 273 20.93 1.98 11.82
N ASP A 274 21.74 1.89 12.89
CA ASP A 274 21.56 0.87 13.93
C ASP A 274 20.13 0.89 14.52
N PRO A 275 19.35 -0.20 14.38
CA PRO A 275 17.97 -0.21 14.86
C PRO A 275 17.88 -0.07 16.38
N ARG A 276 18.92 -0.46 17.13
CA ARG A 276 18.93 -0.36 18.61
C ARG A 276 19.03 1.07 19.10
N LEU A 277 19.58 1.96 18.28
CA LEU A 277 19.85 3.36 18.64
C LEU A 277 18.84 4.31 18.02
N PHE A 278 18.34 3.99 16.84
CA PHE A 278 17.59 4.95 16.03
C PHE A 278 16.16 4.51 15.71
N ALA A 279 15.80 3.22 15.89
CA ALA A 279 14.44 2.78 15.59
C ALA A 279 13.48 3.10 16.75
N SER A 280 12.27 3.55 16.43
CA SER A 280 11.19 3.70 17.40
C SER A 280 9.82 3.67 16.72
N ALA A 281 8.75 3.41 17.49
CA ALA A 281 7.39 3.47 16.97
C ALA A 281 7.03 4.90 16.50
N GLU A 282 7.54 5.93 17.18
CA GLU A 282 7.33 7.34 16.81
C GLU A 282 8.04 7.69 15.49
N GLN A 283 9.24 7.14 15.25
CA GLN A 283 9.93 7.28 13.97
C GLN A 283 9.13 6.60 12.84
N GLY A 284 8.56 5.43 13.12
CA GLY A 284 7.72 4.69 12.18
C GLY A 284 6.45 5.47 11.84
N GLN A 285 5.77 5.98 12.87
CA GLN A 285 4.60 6.85 12.71
C GLN A 285 4.94 8.09 11.87
N SER A 286 6.04 8.76 12.16
CA SER A 286 6.47 9.97 11.44
C SER A 286 6.73 9.69 9.96
N ALA A 287 7.35 8.54 9.64
CA ALA A 287 7.57 8.11 8.27
C ALA A 287 6.25 7.82 7.55
N VAL A 288 5.32 7.09 8.19
CA VAL A 288 3.99 6.79 7.65
C VAL A 288 3.20 8.05 7.38
N GLU A 289 3.08 8.96 8.35
CA GLU A 289 2.32 10.22 8.20
C GLU A 289 2.86 11.07 7.05
N PHE A 290 4.19 11.23 6.98
CA PHE A 290 4.83 12.01 5.92
C PHE A 290 4.58 11.41 4.53
N GLN A 291 4.73 10.09 4.39
CA GLN A 291 4.57 9.41 3.10
C GLN A 291 3.11 9.29 2.70
N LEU A 292 2.20 9.16 3.66
CA LEU A 292 0.75 9.15 3.44
C LEU A 292 0.31 10.49 2.87
N GLU A 293 0.73 11.62 3.45
CA GLU A 293 0.45 12.96 2.93
C GLU A 293 0.96 13.11 1.49
N ARG A 294 2.23 12.75 1.26
CA ARG A 294 2.88 12.86 -0.05
C ARG A 294 2.15 12.02 -1.11
N MET A 295 1.93 10.74 -0.84
CA MET A 295 1.30 9.82 -1.78
C MET A 295 -0.17 10.16 -2.01
N THR A 296 -0.89 10.63 -0.98
CA THR A 296 -2.28 11.09 -1.10
C THR A 296 -2.39 12.22 -2.12
N LYS A 297 -1.49 13.20 -2.04
CA LYS A 297 -1.45 14.30 -3.03
C LYS A 297 -1.25 13.77 -4.45
N LEU A 298 -0.24 12.93 -4.66
CA LEU A 298 0.09 12.36 -5.97
C LEU A 298 -1.06 11.55 -6.56
N LEU A 299 -1.69 10.68 -5.76
CA LEU A 299 -2.77 9.82 -6.22
C LEU A 299 -4.06 10.59 -6.49
N ARG A 300 -4.38 11.61 -5.68
CA ARG A 300 -5.53 12.50 -5.96
C ARG A 300 -5.32 13.30 -7.26
N GLU A 301 -4.11 13.78 -7.51
CA GLU A 301 -3.78 14.43 -8.79
C GLU A 301 -3.87 13.44 -9.96
N ALA A 302 -3.39 12.21 -9.81
CA ALA A 302 -3.51 11.17 -10.82
C ALA A 302 -4.98 10.84 -11.13
N LEU A 303 -5.82 10.68 -10.10
CA LEU A 303 -7.27 10.46 -10.24
C LEU A 303 -7.95 11.59 -11.01
N GLN A 304 -7.59 12.85 -10.75
CA GLN A 304 -8.13 13.99 -11.49
C GLN A 304 -7.75 14.00 -12.98
N ARG A 305 -6.59 13.43 -13.34
CA ARG A 305 -6.15 13.32 -14.74
C ARG A 305 -6.93 12.26 -15.52
N ILE A 306 -7.39 11.20 -14.84
CA ILE A 306 -8.04 10.04 -15.49
C ILE A 306 -9.57 10.05 -15.37
N LEU A 307 -10.13 10.66 -14.32
CA LEU A 307 -11.57 10.81 -14.17
C LEU A 307 -12.02 12.03 -14.98
N PRO A 308 -13.06 11.91 -15.83
CA PRO A 308 -13.58 13.06 -16.55
C PRO A 308 -14.00 14.13 -15.55
N ALA A 309 -13.65 15.40 -15.84
CA ALA A 309 -14.12 16.54 -15.05
C ALA A 309 -15.62 16.38 -14.86
N SER A 310 -16.08 16.31 -13.60
CA SER A 310 -17.51 16.21 -13.32
C SER A 310 -18.16 17.38 -14.06
N THR A 311 -18.96 17.08 -15.06
CA THR A 311 -19.76 18.10 -15.73
C THR A 311 -20.73 18.57 -14.67
N GLY A 312 -20.35 19.63 -13.97
CA GLY A 312 -21.21 20.31 -13.03
C GLY A 312 -22.49 20.64 -13.78
N THR A 313 -23.59 20.00 -13.38
CA THR A 313 -24.93 20.29 -13.87
C THR A 313 -25.31 21.68 -13.37
N SER A 314 -24.78 22.70 -14.04
CA SER A 314 -25.31 24.05 -14.03
C SER A 314 -26.57 24.02 -14.88
N ALA A 315 -27.71 23.79 -14.22
CA ALA A 315 -29.01 24.03 -14.79
C ALA A 315 -29.17 25.55 -15.03
N SER A 316 -28.68 26.04 -16.17
CA SER A 316 -29.04 27.37 -16.66
C SER A 316 -30.40 27.27 -17.34
N LYS A 317 -31.42 27.83 -16.66
CA LYS A 317 -32.68 28.20 -17.29
C LYS A 317 -32.39 29.19 -18.41
N GLY A 318 -32.57 28.76 -19.66
CA GLY A 318 -32.60 29.62 -20.84
C GLY A 318 -33.89 29.39 -21.61
N ALA A 319 -34.89 30.24 -21.36
CA ALA A 319 -36.12 30.31 -22.14
C ALA A 319 -35.90 31.18 -23.39
N ALA A 320 -36.28 30.68 -24.57
CA ALA A 320 -36.88 31.37 -25.73
C ALA A 320 -36.89 30.39 -26.94
N SER A 321 -38.04 29.94 -27.45
CA SER A 321 -38.79 30.58 -28.57
C SER A 321 -37.92 30.69 -29.84
N SER A 322 -38.13 29.95 -30.94
CA SER A 322 -39.30 30.04 -31.84
C SER A 322 -39.11 29.17 -33.10
N THR A 323 -40.24 28.80 -33.73
CA THR A 323 -40.49 28.48 -35.17
C THR A 323 -39.71 27.33 -35.83
N SER A 324 -40.31 26.16 -36.10
CA SER A 324 -41.19 25.82 -37.23
C SER A 324 -40.57 26.02 -38.62
N GLU A 325 -40.15 24.93 -39.26
CA GLU A 325 -40.36 24.71 -40.70
C GLU A 325 -40.17 23.24 -41.08
N THR A 326 -41.11 22.78 -41.91
CA THR A 326 -41.30 21.42 -42.44
C THR A 326 -40.87 21.37 -43.91
N SER A 327 -40.21 20.28 -44.33
CA SER A 327 -40.38 19.57 -45.63
C SER A 327 -39.35 18.43 -45.68
N GLU A 328 -39.71 17.15 -45.82
CA GLU A 328 -40.11 16.43 -47.06
C GLU A 328 -39.16 16.74 -48.24
N THR A 329 -38.56 15.83 -49.02
CA THR A 329 -38.78 14.41 -49.31
C THR A 329 -37.60 13.88 -50.14
N ALA A 330 -37.26 12.61 -49.90
CA ALA A 330 -37.08 11.51 -50.86
C ALA A 330 -36.03 11.50 -52.01
N ALA A 331 -35.38 10.34 -52.08
CA ALA A 331 -35.02 9.53 -53.24
C ALA A 331 -33.98 10.05 -54.26
N ALA A 332 -32.91 9.30 -54.48
CA ALA A 332 -32.88 8.24 -55.50
C ALA A 332 -31.47 7.67 -55.71
N ALA A 333 -31.46 6.39 -56.08
CA ALA A 333 -30.32 5.55 -56.38
C ALA A 333 -29.51 5.97 -57.63
N LYS A 334 -28.23 5.57 -57.67
CA LYS A 334 -27.72 4.73 -58.76
C LYS A 334 -26.34 4.14 -58.46
N ALA A 335 -26.26 2.82 -58.66
CA ALA A 335 -25.04 2.10 -58.92
C ALA A 335 -24.32 2.61 -60.18
N ALA A 336 -23.00 2.43 -60.27
CA ALA A 336 -22.34 1.63 -61.32
C ALA A 336 -20.83 1.92 -61.42
N THR A 337 -20.04 0.86 -61.21
CA THR A 337 -18.82 0.45 -61.96
C THR A 337 -17.53 1.27 -62.01
N THR A 338 -16.46 0.48 -61.91
CA THR A 338 -15.12 0.58 -62.56
C THR A 338 -14.10 1.57 -62.00
N GLY A 339 -13.00 1.01 -61.50
CA GLY A 339 -11.78 1.67 -61.08
C GLY A 339 -11.04 0.82 -60.07
#